data_AF-R6AJV2-F1
#
_entry.id   AF-R6AJV2-F1
#
_cell.length_a   1.000
_cell.length_b   1.000
_cell.length_c   1.000
_cell.angle_alpha   90.00
_cell.angle_beta   90.00
_cell.angle_gamma   90.00
#
_symmetry.space_group_name_H-M   'P 1'
#
loop_
_entity.id
_entity.type
_entity.pdbx_description
1 polymer ?
#
loop_
_entity_poly.entity_id
_entity_poly.type
_entity_poly.pdbx_seq_one_letter_code
_entity_poly.pdbx_strand_id
1 'polypeptide(L)'
;MSGACSLSLLPDRVYNKNKMTEKKVKHVGLLNRISSCFTKSSFASCSCDERGHAIDEGARQILEALEEAGKEGYIVGGCVRDLAMGKVPHDWDITTSARPEEMLSIAALRGWKAIDGGGRRFGTVIIVLGGENYEVTTFRSEKYGSDAHRPSEVSFAKTLKEDLMRRDFTVNAMAMDRRGRLYDEFGGLSDIERKRLRAVGDAGERFSGDALRLFRACRFVAQLDFMADCSLVEGMESAFPRVSGLSLERVRQEMDRLLVSKHAARGMDLLVRSGLARCSCRIKEKGGYTQVPILPELSHLVGLPQQKEFHKYDAWYHTLAVLEAVSPEPLLCWAALLHDVAKGMPGIRAIRKGRLTDYGHDKKGAEMARDILTRYRRSPAFTEEVVWLVENHMRFHFFANSPEADAEKWVRQLARDHVFSSSEAMAESFLHLKDLCKADIIGCGRPLSATEGHEAFGNYMAELSRRMPVTSKELHYAKDVPAILAPHVAEGMNNLLFRVQNGDLDNTEEALHEAALRFAKRHRD
;
A
#
# COMPACT_ATOMS: atom_id res chain seq x y z
N MET A 1 26.17 33.55 -1.95
CA MET A 1 26.04 32.88 -3.27
C MET A 1 25.09 31.71 -3.09
N SER A 2 23.84 31.94 -3.45
CA SER A 2 22.67 31.09 -3.21
C SER A 2 22.39 30.24 -4.45
N GLY A 3 22.57 28.93 -4.36
CA GLY A 3 22.15 27.98 -5.39
C GLY A 3 20.75 27.47 -5.06
N ALA A 4 19.76 27.85 -5.87
CA ALA A 4 18.37 27.44 -5.73
C ALA A 4 18.21 25.93 -5.98
N CYS A 5 17.60 25.24 -5.02
CA CYS A 5 17.21 23.84 -5.14
C CYS A 5 15.86 23.77 -5.87
N SER A 6 15.85 23.49 -7.17
CA SER A 6 14.63 23.28 -7.96
C SER A 6 14.42 21.79 -8.23
N LEU A 7 13.66 21.11 -7.36
CA LEU A 7 13.06 19.81 -7.64
C LEU A 7 11.78 20.04 -8.46
N SER A 8 11.84 19.87 -9.78
CA SER A 8 10.66 19.89 -10.65
C SER A 8 9.97 18.52 -10.65
N LEU A 9 8.73 18.45 -10.16
CA LEU A 9 7.88 17.25 -10.17
C LEU A 9 6.62 17.45 -11.03
N LEU A 10 6.09 16.32 -11.51
CA LEU A 10 5.11 16.12 -12.61
C LEU A 10 3.82 16.98 -12.54
N PRO A 11 3.21 17.33 -13.69
CA PRO A 11 1.97 18.12 -13.77
C PRO A 11 0.68 17.28 -13.54
N ASP A 12 -0.19 17.77 -12.65
CA ASP A 12 -1.50 17.20 -12.31
C ASP A 12 -2.52 17.23 -13.48
N ARG A 13 -3.24 16.12 -13.74
CA ARG A 13 -4.68 16.12 -14.13
C ARG A 13 -5.30 14.72 -14.32
N VAL A 14 -6.61 14.67 -13.98
CA VAL A 14 -7.70 13.74 -14.34
C VAL A 14 -8.13 12.72 -13.28
N TYR A 15 -9.20 13.03 -12.51
CA TYR A 15 -10.08 12.02 -11.88
C TYR A 15 -11.49 12.58 -11.63
N ASN A 16 -12.54 11.88 -12.10
CA ASN A 16 -13.81 11.73 -11.36
C ASN A 16 -14.79 10.72 -12.01
N LYS A 17 -15.32 9.75 -11.24
CA LYS A 17 -16.78 9.57 -10.92
C LYS A 17 -17.17 8.16 -10.42
N ASN A 18 -17.89 8.15 -9.28
CA ASN A 18 -19.09 7.37 -8.86
C ASN A 18 -19.00 5.81 -8.72
N LYS A 19 -19.72 5.11 -7.82
CA LYS A 19 -20.92 5.38 -6.98
C LYS A 19 -20.97 4.35 -5.81
N MET A 20 -21.72 4.67 -4.75
CA MET A 20 -21.75 4.01 -3.43
C MET A 20 -23.11 3.35 -3.06
N THR A 21 -23.10 2.29 -2.23
CA THR A 21 -24.23 1.53 -1.62
C THR A 21 -24.40 1.74 -0.07
N GLU A 22 -25.34 1.02 0.54
CA GLU A 22 -26.27 1.34 1.66
C GLU A 22 -25.76 1.61 3.10
N LYS A 23 -24.45 1.67 3.40
CA LYS A 23 -23.95 2.18 4.72
C LYS A 23 -24.18 3.69 4.94
N LYS A 24 -24.88 4.33 4.00
CA LYS A 24 -24.97 5.77 3.78
C LYS A 24 -25.88 6.54 4.73
N VAL A 25 -26.82 5.94 5.47
CA VAL A 25 -27.86 6.77 6.12
C VAL A 25 -27.33 7.63 7.28
N LYS A 26 -26.39 7.13 8.11
CA LYS A 26 -25.70 7.95 9.13
C LYS A 26 -24.65 8.88 8.51
N HIS A 27 -23.89 8.37 7.53
CA HIS A 27 -22.84 9.13 6.85
C HIS A 27 -23.38 10.26 5.97
N VAL A 28 -24.57 10.13 5.38
CA VAL A 28 -25.21 11.19 4.57
C VAL A 28 -25.63 12.37 5.45
N GLY A 29 -26.08 12.12 6.68
CA GLY A 29 -26.35 13.19 7.64
C GLY A 29 -25.10 13.96 8.05
N LEU A 30 -23.96 13.28 8.22
CA LEU A 30 -22.67 13.90 8.53
C LEU A 30 -22.06 14.57 7.28
N LEU A 31 -22.10 13.92 6.12
CA LEU A 31 -21.64 14.43 4.83
C LEU A 31 -22.42 15.66 4.37
N ASN A 32 -23.74 15.69 4.56
CA ASN A 32 -24.55 16.87 4.24
C ASN A 32 -24.23 18.04 5.18
N ARG A 33 -23.96 17.76 6.47
CA ARG A 33 -23.54 18.76 7.48
C ARG A 33 -22.12 19.29 7.26
N ILE A 34 -21.20 18.40 6.88
CA ILE A 34 -19.84 18.75 6.46
C ILE A 34 -19.95 19.59 5.17
N SER A 35 -20.59 19.06 4.12
CA SER A 35 -20.76 19.76 2.83
C SER A 35 -21.33 21.18 2.98
N SER A 36 -22.31 21.41 3.86
CA SER A 36 -22.84 22.75 4.13
C SER A 36 -21.82 23.70 4.76
N CYS A 37 -20.88 23.21 5.57
CA CYS A 37 -19.80 24.03 6.15
C CYS A 37 -18.67 24.34 5.16
N PHE A 38 -18.52 23.54 4.09
CA PHE A 38 -17.38 23.62 3.15
C PHE A 38 -17.73 24.19 1.76
N THR A 39 -18.95 24.68 1.56
CA THR A 39 -19.31 25.38 0.31
C THR A 39 -18.75 26.81 0.28
N LYS A 40 -17.44 26.90 -0.04
CA LYS A 40 -16.71 28.15 -0.34
C LYS A 40 -16.75 29.23 0.75
N SER A 41 -16.20 28.87 1.90
CA SER A 41 -15.49 29.75 2.84
C SER A 41 -14.57 28.83 3.65
N SER A 42 -13.28 29.15 3.80
CA SER A 42 -12.29 28.28 4.47
C SER A 42 -12.81 27.69 5.80
N PHE A 43 -12.42 26.47 6.19
CA PHE A 43 -12.78 25.90 7.50
C PHE A 43 -12.46 26.84 8.68
N ALA A 44 -11.41 27.65 8.52
CA ALA A 44 -11.00 28.70 9.45
C ALA A 44 -12.06 29.82 9.62
N SER A 45 -12.83 30.12 8.57
CA SER A 45 -13.88 31.15 8.58
C SER A 45 -15.24 30.67 9.08
N CYS A 46 -15.43 29.36 9.31
CA CYS A 46 -16.65 28.86 9.93
C CYS A 46 -16.79 29.37 11.37
N SER A 47 -18.03 29.50 11.84
CA SER A 47 -18.30 29.72 13.26
C SER A 47 -17.97 28.46 14.07
N CYS A 48 -17.76 28.61 15.37
CA CYS A 48 -17.52 27.47 16.26
C CYS A 48 -18.69 26.47 16.19
N ASP A 49 -19.92 26.96 16.27
CA ASP A 49 -21.12 26.12 16.28
C ASP A 49 -21.23 25.28 15.00
N GLU A 50 -20.93 25.83 13.83
CA GLU A 50 -20.89 25.07 12.57
C GLU A 50 -19.88 23.92 12.59
N ARG A 51 -18.67 24.16 13.11
CA ARG A 51 -17.64 23.11 13.25
C ARG A 51 -18.02 22.06 14.28
N GLY A 52 -18.68 22.45 15.36
CA GLY A 52 -19.15 21.52 16.40
C GLY A 52 -20.13 20.48 15.86
N HIS A 53 -20.98 20.86 14.90
CA HIS A 53 -21.93 19.94 14.25
C HIS A 53 -21.27 18.93 13.29
N ALA A 54 -19.98 19.12 12.95
CA ALA A 54 -19.21 18.17 12.15
C ALA A 54 -18.54 17.08 13.00
N ILE A 55 -18.59 17.19 14.33
CA ILE A 55 -18.08 16.19 15.27
C ILE A 55 -19.08 15.04 15.37
N ASP A 56 -18.59 13.81 15.40
CA ASP A 56 -19.45 12.65 15.64
C ASP A 56 -20.17 12.74 17.00
N GLU A 57 -21.42 12.28 17.04
CA GLU A 57 -22.27 12.41 18.21
C GLU A 57 -21.71 11.66 19.44
N GLY A 58 -21.13 10.47 19.25
CA GLY A 58 -20.51 9.73 20.34
C GLY A 58 -19.26 10.43 20.87
N ALA A 59 -18.43 10.98 19.98
CA ALA A 59 -17.28 11.79 20.40
C ALA A 59 -17.74 13.04 21.16
N ARG A 60 -18.80 13.73 20.69
CA ARG A 60 -19.38 14.91 21.34
C ARG A 60 -19.91 14.58 22.74
N GLN A 61 -20.57 13.43 22.91
CA GLN A 61 -21.05 12.95 24.21
C GLN A 61 -19.91 12.65 25.18
N ILE A 62 -18.82 12.03 24.71
CA ILE A 62 -17.64 11.77 25.54
C ILE A 62 -17.00 13.08 25.99
N LEU A 63 -16.82 14.05 25.08
CA LEU A 63 -16.30 15.38 25.41
C LEU A 63 -17.19 16.09 26.45
N GLU A 64 -18.51 15.99 26.32
CA GLU A 64 -19.46 16.57 27.26
C GLU A 64 -19.34 15.95 28.65
N ALA A 65 -19.21 14.62 28.74
CA ALA A 65 -19.03 13.92 30.01
C ALA A 65 -17.69 14.27 30.69
N LEU A 66 -16.63 14.50 29.91
CA LEU A 66 -15.35 14.98 30.42
C LEU A 66 -15.47 16.42 30.97
N GLU A 67 -16.10 17.32 30.21
CA GLU A 67 -16.35 18.72 30.62
C GLU A 67 -17.15 18.80 31.92
N GLU A 68 -18.24 18.03 32.04
CA GLU A 68 -19.08 17.98 33.26
C GLU A 68 -18.32 17.45 34.49
N ALA A 69 -17.34 16.57 34.28
CA ALA A 69 -16.45 16.08 35.33
C ALA A 69 -15.31 17.07 35.67
N GLY A 70 -15.32 18.29 35.10
CA GLY A 70 -14.28 19.30 35.29
C GLY A 70 -12.97 18.96 34.59
N LYS A 71 -13.01 18.11 33.56
CA LYS A 71 -11.84 17.71 32.76
C LYS A 71 -11.87 18.38 31.40
N GLU A 72 -10.68 18.64 30.88
CA GLU A 72 -10.53 19.12 29.51
C GLU A 72 -10.61 17.93 28.55
N GLY A 73 -11.28 18.10 27.41
CA GLY A 73 -11.38 17.08 26.39
C GLY A 73 -11.33 17.71 25.00
N TYR A 74 -10.57 17.09 24.10
CA TYR A 74 -10.43 17.55 22.72
C TYR A 74 -10.33 16.36 21.77
N ILE A 75 -10.95 16.46 20.60
CA ILE A 75 -10.57 15.57 19.49
C ILE A 75 -9.24 16.04 18.88
N VAL A 76 -8.42 15.12 18.41
CA VAL A 76 -7.04 15.41 17.97
C VAL A 76 -6.59 14.54 16.81
N GLY A 77 -5.50 14.95 16.14
CA GLY A 77 -4.82 14.08 15.18
C GLY A 77 -5.53 14.01 13.83
N GLY A 78 -5.67 12.78 13.32
CA GLY A 78 -6.17 12.54 11.96
C GLY A 78 -7.59 13.05 11.75
N CYS A 79 -8.46 12.94 12.76
CA CYS A 79 -9.85 13.37 12.65
C CYS A 79 -9.97 14.89 12.46
N VAL A 80 -9.19 15.69 13.21
CA VAL A 80 -9.17 17.15 13.08
C VAL A 80 -8.62 17.57 11.72
N ARG A 81 -7.57 16.90 11.25
CA ARG A 81 -7.01 17.11 9.90
C ARG A 81 -8.05 16.82 8.82
N ASP A 82 -8.71 15.67 8.90
CA ASP A 82 -9.65 15.23 7.89
C ASP A 82 -10.88 16.15 7.86
N LEU A 83 -11.39 16.58 9.02
CA LEU A 83 -12.39 17.63 9.11
C LEU A 83 -11.92 18.92 8.45
N ALA A 84 -10.71 19.42 8.76
CA ALA A 84 -10.17 20.63 8.15
C ALA A 84 -10.00 20.53 6.62
N MET A 85 -9.82 19.30 6.10
CA MET A 85 -9.76 19.01 4.66
C MET A 85 -11.15 18.78 4.02
N GLY A 86 -12.25 18.91 4.77
CA GLY A 86 -13.60 18.64 4.29
C GLY A 86 -13.89 17.15 4.04
N LYS A 87 -13.13 16.26 4.69
CA LYS A 87 -13.30 14.80 4.63
C LYS A 87 -14.02 14.30 5.87
N VAL A 88 -14.63 13.12 5.77
CA VAL A 88 -15.23 12.45 6.91
C VAL A 88 -14.15 11.64 7.63
N PRO A 89 -13.91 11.87 8.93
CA PRO A 89 -13.03 11.03 9.72
C PRO A 89 -13.55 9.60 9.83
N HIS A 90 -12.64 8.64 9.82
CA HIS A 90 -12.97 7.23 10.06
C HIS A 90 -12.81 6.83 11.53
N ASP A 91 -11.81 7.40 12.20
CA ASP A 91 -11.50 7.14 13.61
C ASP A 91 -11.55 8.46 14.39
N TRP A 92 -12.01 8.41 15.64
CA TRP A 92 -12.14 9.58 16.51
C TRP A 92 -11.23 9.44 17.73
N ASP A 93 -10.05 10.05 17.63
CA ASP A 93 -9.10 10.14 18.74
C ASP A 93 -9.44 11.33 19.63
N ILE A 94 -9.61 11.06 20.93
CA ILE A 94 -9.88 12.07 21.95
C ILE A 94 -8.69 12.10 22.91
N THR A 95 -8.30 13.31 23.32
CA THR A 95 -7.33 13.50 24.39
C THR A 95 -7.89 14.36 25.50
N THR A 96 -7.46 14.09 26.74
CA THR A 96 -8.06 14.68 27.93
C THR A 96 -7.07 14.90 29.06
N SER A 97 -7.36 15.84 29.96
CA SER A 97 -6.64 15.97 31.23
C SER A 97 -7.01 14.90 32.26
N ALA A 98 -8.09 14.12 32.01
CA ALA A 98 -8.49 13.02 32.86
C ALA A 98 -7.46 11.89 32.85
N ARG A 99 -7.18 11.30 34.02
CA ARG A 99 -6.39 10.07 34.13
C ARG A 99 -7.22 8.84 33.77
N PRO A 100 -6.60 7.70 33.43
CA PRO A 100 -7.35 6.49 33.03
C PRO A 100 -8.40 6.05 34.05
N GLU A 101 -8.09 6.11 35.35
CA GLU A 101 -9.03 5.79 36.44
C GLU A 101 -10.24 6.75 36.48
N GLU A 102 -10.03 8.02 36.16
CA GLU A 102 -11.10 9.02 36.09
C GLU A 102 -11.95 8.80 34.84
N MET A 103 -11.34 8.49 33.69
CA MET A 103 -12.07 8.15 32.46
C MET A 103 -12.96 6.91 32.63
N LEU A 104 -12.44 5.87 33.26
CA LEU A 104 -13.21 4.65 33.57
C LEU A 104 -14.39 4.96 34.51
N SER A 105 -14.17 5.84 35.49
CA SER A 105 -15.23 6.26 36.42
C SER A 105 -16.31 7.08 35.69
N ILE A 106 -15.92 8.02 34.83
CA ILE A 106 -16.84 8.82 34.01
C ILE A 106 -17.65 7.93 33.08
N ALA A 107 -17.00 6.99 32.39
CA ALA A 107 -17.68 6.02 31.53
C ALA A 107 -18.68 5.17 32.31
N ALA A 108 -18.29 4.68 33.50
CA ALA A 108 -19.17 3.89 34.36
C ALA A 108 -20.40 4.68 34.83
N LEU A 109 -20.24 5.96 35.22
CA LEU A 109 -21.35 6.84 35.61
C LEU A 109 -22.34 7.08 34.46
N ARG A 110 -21.88 7.04 33.21
CA ARG A 110 -22.71 7.17 32.01
C ARG A 110 -23.25 5.84 31.49
N GLY A 111 -22.91 4.72 32.14
CA GLY A 111 -23.30 3.37 31.70
C GLY A 111 -22.62 2.92 30.42
N TRP A 112 -21.49 3.52 30.06
CA TRP A 112 -20.73 3.16 28.87
C TRP A 112 -19.76 2.02 29.17
N LYS A 113 -19.60 1.12 28.19
CA LYS A 113 -18.57 0.10 28.27
C LYS A 113 -17.22 0.75 27.99
N ALA A 114 -16.28 0.63 28.92
CA ALA A 114 -14.91 1.08 28.73
C ALA A 114 -13.93 -0.07 28.98
N ILE A 115 -12.90 -0.17 28.14
CA ILE A 115 -11.84 -1.17 28.24
C ILE A 115 -10.48 -0.47 28.33
N ASP A 116 -9.57 -1.05 29.09
CA ASP A 116 -8.19 -0.58 29.17
C ASP A 116 -7.49 -0.81 27.83
N GLY A 117 -7.18 0.27 27.09
CA GLY A 117 -6.79 0.26 25.68
C GLY A 117 -5.31 -0.03 25.41
N GLY A 118 -4.63 -0.74 26.31
CA GLY A 118 -3.18 -0.96 26.23
C GLY A 118 -2.43 -0.77 27.55
N GLY A 119 -3.16 -0.54 28.64
CA GLY A 119 -2.65 -0.45 30.00
C GLY A 119 -2.58 0.98 30.51
N ARG A 120 -2.86 1.15 31.81
CA ARG A 120 -2.60 2.38 32.62
C ARG A 120 -1.25 3.08 32.37
N ARG A 121 -0.28 2.38 31.76
CA ARG A 121 1.07 2.85 31.43
C ARG A 121 1.12 3.85 30.26
N PHE A 122 0.18 3.77 29.31
CA PHE A 122 0.14 4.67 28.14
C PHE A 122 -0.96 5.72 28.18
N GLY A 123 -1.85 5.63 29.17
CA GLY A 123 -2.90 6.62 29.42
C GLY A 123 -4.14 6.49 28.55
N THR A 124 -4.32 5.38 27.82
CA THR A 124 -5.44 5.20 26.87
C THR A 124 -6.55 4.31 27.43
N VAL A 125 -7.80 4.78 27.31
CA VAL A 125 -9.02 4.02 27.56
C VAL A 125 -9.85 4.01 26.28
N ILE A 126 -10.36 2.84 25.89
CA ILE A 126 -11.29 2.73 24.75
C ILE A 126 -12.72 2.73 25.31
N ILE A 127 -13.50 3.75 24.94
CA ILE A 127 -14.92 3.86 25.30
C ILE A 127 -15.75 3.35 24.12
N VAL A 128 -16.70 2.45 24.39
CA VAL A 128 -17.60 1.88 23.39
C VAL A 128 -18.97 2.54 23.55
N LEU A 129 -19.40 3.27 22.52
CA LEU A 129 -20.63 4.05 22.53
C LEU A 129 -21.35 3.91 21.19
N GLY A 130 -22.62 3.49 21.22
CA GLY A 130 -23.43 3.32 20.00
C GLY A 130 -22.92 2.23 19.03
N GLY A 131 -22.10 1.29 19.52
CA GLY A 131 -21.47 0.25 18.71
C GLY A 131 -20.11 0.65 18.11
N GLU A 132 -19.66 1.89 18.32
CA GLU A 132 -18.38 2.41 17.84
C GLU A 132 -17.37 2.51 18.98
N ASN A 133 -16.08 2.45 18.65
CA ASN A 133 -14.97 2.55 19.59
C ASN A 133 -14.33 3.95 19.52
N TYR A 134 -14.10 4.57 20.67
CA TYR A 134 -13.43 5.87 20.79
C TYR A 134 -12.18 5.71 21.63
N GLU A 135 -11.03 6.09 21.07
CA GLU A 135 -9.76 6.08 21.79
C GLU A 135 -9.63 7.38 22.59
N VAL A 136 -9.62 7.28 23.92
CA VAL A 136 -9.49 8.43 24.83
C VAL A 136 -8.16 8.34 25.56
N THR A 137 -7.26 9.29 25.33
CA THR A 137 -5.89 9.27 25.86
C THR A 137 -5.60 10.47 26.76
N THR A 138 -5.08 10.23 27.97
CA THR A 138 -4.60 11.31 28.86
C THR A 138 -3.49 12.11 28.16
N PHE A 139 -3.47 13.43 28.35
CA PHE A 139 -2.37 14.27 27.90
C PHE A 139 -1.05 13.66 28.36
N ARG A 140 -0.11 13.54 27.43
CA ARG A 140 1.20 12.97 27.76
C ARG A 140 2.33 13.72 27.09
N SER A 141 3.47 13.70 27.75
CA SER A 141 4.76 14.08 27.19
C SER A 141 5.65 12.85 27.09
N GLU A 142 6.55 12.85 26.11
CA GLU A 142 7.38 11.70 25.79
C GLU A 142 8.85 12.14 25.80
N LYS A 143 9.68 11.37 26.52
CA LYS A 143 11.14 11.49 26.40
C LYS A 143 11.68 10.26 25.69
N TYR A 144 12.54 10.50 24.71
CA TYR A 144 13.12 9.45 23.88
C TYR A 144 14.53 9.12 24.36
N GLY A 145 14.80 7.82 24.52
CA GLY A 145 16.10 7.30 24.92
C GLY A 145 16.84 6.66 23.74
N SER A 146 17.49 5.52 23.99
CA SER A 146 18.23 4.77 22.98
C SER A 146 17.37 3.92 22.04
N ASP A 147 16.10 3.66 22.37
CA ASP A 147 15.18 2.92 21.49
C ASP A 147 14.79 3.77 20.27
N ALA A 148 14.86 3.19 19.07
CA ALA A 148 14.69 3.91 17.82
C ALA A 148 13.27 4.45 17.55
N HIS A 149 12.25 3.97 18.27
CA HIS A 149 10.86 4.34 18.03
C HIS A 149 10.04 4.49 19.32
N ARG A 150 10.45 3.87 20.43
CA ARG A 150 9.70 3.93 21.69
C ARG A 150 10.30 4.96 22.65
N PRO A 151 9.46 5.81 23.27
CA PRO A 151 9.94 6.69 24.32
C PRO A 151 10.45 5.88 25.51
N SER A 152 11.52 6.34 26.15
CA SER A 152 12.06 5.75 27.37
C SER A 152 11.20 6.08 28.59
N GLU A 153 10.53 7.22 28.56
CA GLU A 153 9.63 7.69 29.62
C GLU A 153 8.40 8.35 28.99
N VAL A 154 7.23 8.00 29.50
CA VAL A 154 5.96 8.66 29.21
C VAL A 154 5.46 9.24 30.52
N SER A 155 5.21 10.54 30.56
CA SER A 155 4.65 11.22 31.73
C SER A 155 3.35 11.92 31.35
N PHE A 156 2.41 12.01 32.29
CA PHE A 156 1.17 12.75 32.04
C PHE A 156 1.48 14.24 32.00
N ALA A 157 1.16 14.85 30.86
CA ALA A 157 1.35 16.26 30.61
C ALA A 157 0.28 17.07 31.33
N LYS A 158 0.59 18.34 31.62
CA LYS A 158 -0.35 19.23 32.29
C LYS A 158 -1.18 20.05 31.31
N THR A 159 -0.74 20.15 30.06
CA THR A 159 -1.35 21.03 29.08
C THR A 159 -1.58 20.32 27.74
N LEU A 160 -2.60 20.76 27.01
CA LEU A 160 -2.86 20.34 25.63
C LEU A 160 -1.65 20.60 24.72
N LYS A 161 -0.98 21.75 24.90
CA LYS A 161 0.20 22.14 24.13
C LYS A 161 1.31 21.11 24.19
N GLU A 162 1.61 20.58 25.38
CA GLU A 162 2.62 19.52 25.57
C GLU A 162 2.24 18.23 24.82
N ASP A 163 0.95 17.85 24.82
CA ASP A 163 0.47 16.68 24.07
C ASP A 163 0.56 16.90 22.55
N LEU A 164 0.22 18.08 22.07
CA LEU A 164 0.33 18.40 20.65
C LEU A 164 1.80 18.50 20.20
N MET A 165 2.68 19.01 21.05
CA MET A 165 4.12 19.17 20.77
C MET A 165 4.82 17.83 20.55
N ARG A 166 4.36 16.72 21.15
CA ARG A 166 5.00 15.40 20.94
C ARG A 166 4.62 14.72 19.62
N ARG A 167 3.64 15.26 18.88
CA ARG A 167 3.13 14.65 17.64
C ARG A 167 4.13 14.79 16.49
N ASP A 168 3.89 14.06 15.42
CA ASP A 168 4.81 13.94 14.29
C ASP A 168 4.78 15.16 13.38
N PHE A 169 3.60 15.51 12.85
CA PHE A 169 3.44 16.55 11.84
C PHE A 169 2.43 17.60 12.29
N THR A 170 2.65 18.85 11.87
CA THR A 170 1.80 20.02 12.20
C THR A 170 0.34 19.77 11.88
N VAL A 171 0.08 19.14 10.73
CA VAL A 171 -1.27 18.78 10.24
C VAL A 171 -1.98 17.75 11.11
N ASN A 172 -1.25 17.01 11.95
CA ASN A 172 -1.78 16.07 12.95
C ASN A 172 -1.69 16.63 14.38
N ALA A 173 -1.15 17.84 14.56
CA ALA A 173 -0.91 18.48 15.84
C ALA A 173 -1.89 19.63 16.12
N MET A 174 -3.15 19.40 15.73
CA MET A 174 -4.27 20.28 16.00
C MET A 174 -5.27 19.57 16.92
N ALA A 175 -6.03 20.36 17.66
CA ALA A 175 -7.09 19.88 18.54
C ALA A 175 -8.38 20.67 18.33
N MET A 176 -9.53 20.07 18.60
CA MET A 176 -10.82 20.76 18.55
C MET A 176 -11.67 20.39 19.76
N ASP A 177 -12.28 21.39 20.41
CA ASP A 177 -13.20 21.16 21.53
C ASP A 177 -14.60 20.74 21.04
N ARG A 178 -15.49 20.41 21.98
CA ARG A 178 -16.87 20.00 21.69
C ARG A 178 -17.69 21.05 20.94
N ARG A 179 -17.34 22.32 21.12
CA ARG A 179 -18.02 23.47 20.50
C ARG A 179 -17.42 23.81 19.15
N GLY A 180 -16.49 23.01 18.62
CA GLY A 180 -15.86 23.27 17.33
C GLY A 180 -14.80 24.37 17.35
N ARG A 181 -14.30 24.79 18.52
CA ARG A 181 -13.15 25.69 18.60
C ARG A 181 -11.89 24.92 18.28
N LEU A 182 -11.17 25.39 17.26
CA LEU A 182 -9.91 24.79 16.82
C LEU A 182 -8.73 25.41 17.56
N TYR A 183 -7.81 24.56 17.98
CA TYR A 183 -6.54 24.89 18.62
C TYR A 183 -5.42 24.41 17.70
N ASP A 184 -4.70 25.36 17.11
CA ASP A 184 -3.60 25.12 16.18
C ASP A 184 -2.39 26.00 16.56
N GLU A 185 -1.54 25.49 17.44
CA GLU A 185 -0.35 26.22 17.90
C GLU A 185 0.86 26.07 16.96
N PHE A 186 0.81 25.12 16.01
CA PHE A 186 1.95 24.74 15.18
C PHE A 186 1.76 25.06 13.69
N GLY A 187 0.61 25.63 13.31
CA GLY A 187 0.29 26.07 11.95
C GLY A 187 -0.14 24.93 11.03
N GLY A 188 -0.80 23.90 11.56
CA GLY A 188 -1.34 22.77 10.81
C GLY A 188 -2.38 23.18 9.75
N LEU A 189 -3.25 24.16 10.03
CA LEU A 189 -4.21 24.67 9.05
C LEU A 189 -3.51 25.30 7.85
N SER A 190 -2.51 26.13 8.13
CA SER A 190 -1.72 26.81 7.11
C SER A 190 -0.94 25.84 6.22
N ASP A 191 -0.53 24.72 6.79
CA ASP A 191 0.13 23.63 6.07
C ASP A 191 -0.86 22.81 5.23
N ILE A 192 -2.08 22.57 5.73
CA ILE A 192 -3.16 21.95 4.94
C ILE A 192 -3.52 22.81 3.72
N GLU A 193 -3.72 24.11 3.92
CA GLU A 193 -4.05 25.04 2.83
C GLU A 193 -2.98 25.08 1.74
N ARG A 194 -1.70 25.00 2.15
CA ARG A 194 -0.54 24.97 1.23
C ARG A 194 -0.18 23.57 0.73
N LYS A 195 -0.94 22.53 1.10
CA LYS A 195 -0.63 21.12 0.82
C LYS A 195 0.81 20.74 1.19
N ARG A 196 1.23 21.09 2.40
CA ARG A 196 2.60 20.95 2.88
C ARG A 196 2.67 20.02 4.08
N LEU A 197 3.62 19.10 4.08
CA LEU A 197 3.93 18.26 5.23
C LEU A 197 5.15 18.83 5.96
N ARG A 198 4.98 19.17 7.24
CA ARG A 198 6.02 19.74 8.10
C ARG A 198 5.99 19.08 9.47
N ALA A 199 7.16 18.86 10.05
CA ALA A 199 7.30 18.29 11.39
C ALA A 199 6.86 19.29 12.48
N VAL A 200 6.43 18.78 13.64
CA VAL A 200 6.20 19.63 14.81
C VAL A 200 7.54 19.97 15.47
N GLY A 201 7.87 21.27 15.52
CA GLY A 201 9.15 21.76 16.03
C GLY A 201 10.28 21.55 15.02
N ASP A 202 11.49 21.26 15.52
CA ASP A 202 12.63 20.91 14.68
C ASP A 202 12.47 19.49 14.11
N ALA A 203 12.62 19.35 12.79
CA ALA A 203 12.46 18.06 12.12
C ALA A 203 13.55 17.05 12.50
N GLY A 204 14.79 17.52 12.71
CA GLY A 204 15.90 16.66 13.07
C GLY A 204 15.72 16.05 14.46
N GLU A 205 15.38 16.87 15.46
CA GLU A 205 15.03 16.42 16.81
C GLU A 205 13.81 15.49 16.79
N ARG A 206 12.77 15.85 16.01
CA ARG A 206 11.53 15.07 15.91
C ARG A 206 11.75 13.66 15.39
N PHE A 207 12.56 13.50 14.35
CA PHE A 207 12.90 12.21 13.77
C PHE A 207 13.96 11.47 14.58
N SER A 208 14.88 12.20 15.21
CA SER A 208 15.86 11.61 16.11
C SER A 208 15.22 10.99 17.35
N GLY A 209 14.05 11.45 17.80
CA GLY A 209 13.29 10.75 18.84
C GLY A 209 12.70 9.43 18.35
N ASP A 210 12.07 9.47 17.17
CA ASP A 210 11.38 8.33 16.57
C ASP A 210 11.66 8.25 15.07
N ALA A 211 12.52 7.31 14.68
CA ALA A 211 12.91 7.11 13.29
C ALA A 211 11.80 6.52 12.41
N LEU A 212 10.75 5.92 12.99
CA LEU A 212 9.60 5.43 12.22
C LEU A 212 8.84 6.60 11.58
N ARG A 213 8.94 7.81 12.14
CA ARG A 213 8.35 9.03 11.58
C ARG A 213 8.88 9.35 10.18
N LEU A 214 10.07 8.90 9.81
CA LEU A 214 10.59 9.05 8.44
C LEU A 214 9.70 8.31 7.42
N PHE A 215 9.32 7.07 7.73
CA PHE A 215 8.41 6.29 6.89
C PHE A 215 6.99 6.84 6.92
N ARG A 216 6.54 7.32 8.09
CA ARG A 216 5.25 8.01 8.20
C ARG A 216 5.22 9.28 7.35
N ALA A 217 6.31 10.04 7.26
CA ALA A 217 6.40 11.22 6.41
C ALA A 217 6.17 10.85 4.94
N CYS A 218 6.86 9.82 4.47
CA CYS A 218 6.69 9.28 3.12
C CYS A 218 5.23 8.83 2.88
N ARG A 219 4.63 8.13 3.84
CA ARG A 219 3.22 7.70 3.76
C ARG A 219 2.26 8.90 3.71
N PHE A 220 2.43 9.90 4.57
CA PHE A 220 1.52 11.05 4.61
C PHE A 220 1.62 11.92 3.37
N VAL A 221 2.81 12.10 2.80
CA VAL A 221 2.99 12.71 1.47
C VAL A 221 2.14 11.98 0.42
N ALA A 222 2.18 10.64 0.41
CA ALA A 222 1.40 9.83 -0.52
C ALA A 222 -0.11 9.81 -0.24
N GLN A 223 -0.54 9.86 1.02
CA GLN A 223 -1.96 9.80 1.39
C GLN A 223 -2.68 11.13 1.22
N LEU A 224 -2.00 12.24 1.53
CA LEU A 224 -2.62 13.56 1.59
C LEU A 224 -2.48 14.36 0.29
N ASP A 225 -1.67 13.89 -0.67
CA ASP A 225 -1.27 14.66 -1.86
C ASP A 225 -0.53 15.95 -1.48
N PHE A 226 0.36 15.84 -0.48
CA PHE A 226 1.13 16.98 0.05
C PHE A 226 2.57 16.93 -0.47
N MET A 227 3.26 18.06 -0.39
CA MET A 227 4.71 18.15 -0.61
C MET A 227 5.44 18.22 0.73
N ALA A 228 6.58 17.55 0.84
CA ALA A 228 7.46 17.70 2.00
C ALA A 228 8.07 19.12 2.01
N ASP A 229 7.99 19.80 3.16
CA ASP A 229 8.72 21.05 3.36
C ASP A 229 10.24 20.82 3.31
N CYS A 230 11.01 21.81 2.87
CA CYS A 230 12.48 21.69 2.78
C CYS A 230 13.10 21.33 4.15
N SER A 231 12.62 21.96 5.23
CA SER A 231 13.09 21.65 6.58
C SER A 231 12.81 20.21 7.01
N LEU A 232 11.70 19.63 6.51
CA LEU A 232 11.37 18.23 6.76
C LEU A 232 12.40 17.32 6.08
N VAL A 233 12.71 17.58 4.80
CA VAL A 233 13.68 16.78 4.03
C VAL A 233 15.09 16.88 4.64
N GLU A 234 15.54 18.10 4.94
CA GLU A 234 16.84 18.36 5.58
C GLU A 234 16.96 17.65 6.95
N GLY A 235 15.88 17.62 7.73
CA GLY A 235 15.86 16.94 9.03
C GLY A 235 15.93 15.41 8.93
N MET A 236 15.56 14.79 7.81
CA MET A 236 15.47 13.32 7.71
C MET A 236 16.80 12.62 7.99
N GLU A 237 17.91 13.16 7.47
CA GLU A 237 19.23 12.52 7.55
C GLU A 237 19.71 12.32 8.99
N SER A 238 19.33 13.23 9.90
CA SER A 238 19.71 13.17 11.32
C SER A 238 19.27 11.88 12.02
N ALA A 239 18.19 11.25 11.53
CA ALA A 239 17.61 10.04 12.10
C ALA A 239 18.03 8.74 11.40
N PHE A 240 18.78 8.81 10.29
CA PHE A 240 19.22 7.63 9.53
C PHE A 240 19.99 6.61 10.38
N PRO A 241 20.90 6.99 11.30
CA PRO A 241 21.59 6.02 12.17
C PRO A 241 20.62 5.19 13.03
N ARG A 242 19.48 5.77 13.42
CA ARG A 242 18.47 5.12 14.27
C ARG A 242 17.56 4.16 13.50
N VAL A 243 17.49 4.26 12.17
CA VAL A 243 16.66 3.36 11.33
C VAL A 243 17.06 1.89 11.54
N SER A 244 18.35 1.62 11.79
CA SER A 244 18.89 0.29 12.12
C SER A 244 18.29 -0.36 13.37
N GLY A 245 17.66 0.44 14.24
CA GLY A 245 16.95 -0.01 15.43
C GLY A 245 15.47 -0.33 15.21
N LEU A 246 14.88 0.02 14.06
CA LEU A 246 13.48 -0.26 13.75
C LEU A 246 13.26 -1.73 13.40
N SER A 247 12.13 -2.31 13.81
CA SER A 247 11.78 -3.66 13.37
C SER A 247 11.30 -3.66 11.92
N LEU A 248 11.67 -4.71 11.17
CA LEU A 248 11.18 -4.93 9.81
C LEU A 248 9.65 -4.92 9.74
N GLU A 249 8.96 -5.46 10.73
CA GLU A 249 7.50 -5.47 10.79
C GLU A 249 6.92 -4.04 10.73
N ARG A 250 7.48 -3.11 11.50
CA ARG A 250 7.00 -1.71 11.55
C ARG A 250 7.30 -0.97 10.26
N VAL A 251 8.50 -1.16 9.73
CA VAL A 251 8.88 -0.59 8.43
C VAL A 251 7.96 -1.11 7.34
N ARG A 252 7.71 -2.42 7.30
CA ARG A 252 6.82 -3.07 6.34
C ARG A 252 5.38 -2.56 6.44
N GLN A 253 4.84 -2.36 7.65
CA GLN A 253 3.49 -1.80 7.83
C GLN A 253 3.36 -0.39 7.24
N GLU A 254 4.36 0.48 7.43
CA GLU A 254 4.36 1.82 6.84
C GLU A 254 4.55 1.76 5.31
N MET A 255 5.42 0.87 4.81
CA MET A 255 5.60 0.64 3.37
C MET A 255 4.33 0.12 2.69
N ASP A 256 3.63 -0.85 3.30
CA ASP A 256 2.39 -1.42 2.75
C ASP A 256 1.32 -0.34 2.61
N ARG A 257 1.16 0.49 3.64
CA ARG A 257 0.22 1.61 3.60
C ARG A 257 0.65 2.70 2.61
N LEU A 258 1.94 2.95 2.46
CA LEU A 258 2.48 3.90 1.47
C LEU A 258 2.18 3.43 0.04
N LEU A 259 2.45 2.17 -0.27
CA LEU A 259 2.36 1.64 -1.64
C LEU A 259 0.93 1.60 -2.17
N VAL A 260 -0.07 1.39 -1.31
CA VAL A 260 -1.49 1.41 -1.70
C VAL A 260 -2.14 2.80 -1.55
N SER A 261 -1.36 3.82 -1.22
CA SER A 261 -1.88 5.19 -1.12
C SER A 261 -2.11 5.79 -2.51
N LYS A 262 -3.12 6.64 -2.62
CA LYS A 262 -3.53 7.27 -3.89
C LYS A 262 -2.39 7.96 -4.64
N HIS A 263 -1.44 8.56 -3.94
CA HIS A 263 -0.26 9.22 -4.53
C HIS A 263 1.04 8.54 -4.08
N ALA A 264 1.07 7.20 -4.10
CA ALA A 264 2.22 6.37 -3.70
C ALA A 264 3.54 6.84 -4.32
N ALA A 265 3.51 7.29 -5.59
CA ALA A 265 4.66 7.82 -6.30
C ALA A 265 5.38 8.94 -5.53
N ARG A 266 4.65 9.93 -4.99
CA ARG A 266 5.24 11.05 -4.23
C ARG A 266 5.95 10.58 -2.97
N GLY A 267 5.33 9.66 -2.23
CA GLY A 267 5.91 9.11 -1.00
C GLY A 267 7.14 8.26 -1.29
N MET A 268 7.09 7.46 -2.36
CA MET A 268 8.19 6.62 -2.78
C MET A 268 9.38 7.47 -3.31
N ASP A 269 9.11 8.56 -4.03
CA ASP A 269 10.12 9.51 -4.47
C ASP A 269 10.86 10.15 -3.28
N LEU A 270 10.12 10.60 -2.26
CA LEU A 270 10.72 11.12 -1.03
C LEU A 270 11.60 10.06 -0.34
N LEU A 271 11.12 8.82 -0.26
CA LEU A 271 11.84 7.72 0.39
C LEU A 271 13.16 7.39 -0.31
N VAL A 272 13.20 7.39 -1.64
CA VAL A 272 14.43 7.13 -2.40
C VAL A 272 15.36 8.34 -2.41
N ARG A 273 14.84 9.53 -2.75
CA ARG A 273 15.67 10.73 -2.92
C ARG A 273 16.24 11.27 -1.61
N SER A 274 15.55 11.11 -0.48
CA SER A 274 16.12 11.41 0.84
C SER A 274 17.27 10.47 1.20
N GLY A 275 17.37 9.30 0.55
CA GLY A 275 18.33 8.26 0.90
C GLY A 275 17.83 7.27 1.95
N LEU A 276 16.60 7.44 2.48
CA LEU A 276 16.00 6.51 3.44
C LEU A 276 15.94 5.07 2.89
N ALA A 277 15.73 4.90 1.58
CA ALA A 277 15.74 3.58 0.92
C ALA A 277 17.06 2.81 1.11
N ARG A 278 18.18 3.51 1.28
CA ARG A 278 19.53 2.94 1.44
C ARG A 278 19.83 2.53 2.88
N CYS A 279 18.98 2.93 3.84
CA CYS A 279 19.14 2.51 5.22
C CYS A 279 18.77 1.02 5.40
N SER A 280 19.11 0.50 6.59
CA SER A 280 18.74 -0.84 7.02
C SER A 280 17.90 -0.74 8.30
N CYS A 281 16.95 -1.65 8.45
CA CYS A 281 16.25 -1.92 9.71
C CYS A 281 16.73 -3.26 10.29
N ARG A 282 16.07 -3.81 11.30
CA ARG A 282 16.45 -5.09 11.90
C ARG A 282 15.29 -6.07 12.06
N ILE A 283 15.63 -7.35 12.07
CA ILE A 283 14.74 -8.44 12.48
C ILE A 283 15.37 -9.22 13.64
N LYS A 284 14.54 -9.72 14.57
CA LYS A 284 15.00 -10.54 15.69
C LYS A 284 14.85 -12.01 15.34
N GLU A 285 15.95 -12.76 15.32
CA GLU A 285 15.97 -14.17 14.97
C GLU A 285 16.90 -14.94 15.91
N LYS A 286 16.42 -16.08 16.44
CA LYS A 286 17.20 -16.97 17.33
C LYS A 286 17.95 -16.25 18.46
N GLY A 287 17.36 -15.16 18.99
CA GLY A 287 17.94 -14.35 20.07
C GLY A 287 18.88 -13.22 19.62
N GLY A 288 19.26 -13.14 18.34
CA GLY A 288 20.08 -12.07 17.75
C GLY A 288 19.28 -11.09 16.90
N TYR A 289 19.92 -9.99 16.51
CA TYR A 289 19.38 -9.04 15.53
C TYR A 289 20.19 -9.08 14.24
N THR A 290 19.50 -9.23 13.11
CA THR A 290 20.09 -9.18 11.77
C THR A 290 19.64 -7.90 11.09
N GLN A 291 20.57 -7.21 10.43
CA GLN A 291 20.26 -6.02 9.64
C GLN A 291 19.60 -6.41 8.32
N VAL A 292 18.58 -5.66 7.94
CA VAL A 292 17.75 -5.87 6.76
C VAL A 292 17.75 -4.57 5.97
N PRO A 293 18.45 -4.51 4.82
CA PRO A 293 18.34 -3.38 3.90
C PRO A 293 16.89 -3.13 3.49
N ILE A 294 16.51 -1.85 3.38
CA ILE A 294 15.16 -1.46 2.99
C ILE A 294 15.00 -1.69 1.48
N LEU A 295 15.36 -0.73 0.63
CA LEU A 295 15.25 -0.85 -0.82
C LEU A 295 16.41 -0.11 -1.51
N PRO A 296 17.69 -0.42 -1.17
CA PRO A 296 18.83 0.24 -1.81
C PRO A 296 18.83 0.06 -3.34
N GLU A 297 18.25 -1.04 -3.84
CA GLU A 297 18.14 -1.40 -5.25
C GLU A 297 17.31 -0.41 -6.09
N LEU A 298 16.57 0.51 -5.48
CA LEU A 298 15.83 1.53 -6.22
C LEU A 298 16.67 2.78 -6.51
N SER A 299 17.77 2.97 -5.78
CA SER A 299 18.53 4.23 -5.81
C SER A 299 19.24 4.47 -7.14
N HIS A 300 19.67 3.42 -7.85
CA HIS A 300 20.37 3.57 -9.13
C HIS A 300 19.44 3.93 -10.29
N LEU A 301 18.12 3.77 -10.13
CA LEU A 301 17.14 4.15 -11.15
C LEU A 301 17.01 5.68 -11.26
N VAL A 302 17.35 6.42 -10.20
CA VAL A 302 17.24 7.89 -10.17
C VAL A 302 18.19 8.50 -11.19
N GLY A 303 17.63 9.20 -12.18
CA GLY A 303 18.42 9.80 -13.27
C GLY A 303 18.96 8.78 -14.29
N LEU A 304 18.58 7.50 -14.19
CA LEU A 304 19.04 6.47 -15.13
C LEU A 304 18.41 6.72 -16.51
N PRO A 305 19.20 7.08 -17.54
CA PRO A 305 18.65 7.45 -18.84
C PRO A 305 17.98 6.24 -19.49
N GLN A 306 16.89 6.49 -20.20
CA GLN A 306 16.20 5.52 -21.04
C GLN A 306 16.27 5.94 -22.51
N GLN A 307 15.90 5.02 -23.40
CA GLN A 307 15.81 5.33 -24.83
C GLN A 307 14.66 6.32 -25.09
N LYS A 308 15.01 7.57 -25.43
CA LYS A 308 14.07 8.70 -25.59
C LYS A 308 12.95 8.46 -26.60
N GLU A 309 13.18 7.62 -27.61
CA GLU A 309 12.14 7.25 -28.59
C GLU A 309 10.95 6.55 -27.92
N PHE A 310 11.19 5.78 -26.85
CA PHE A 310 10.17 4.99 -26.17
C PHE A 310 9.72 5.61 -24.84
N HIS A 311 10.62 6.31 -24.15
CA HIS A 311 10.38 6.81 -22.80
C HIS A 311 10.56 8.32 -22.73
N LYS A 312 9.57 9.00 -22.15
CA LYS A 312 9.68 10.42 -21.79
C LYS A 312 10.55 10.65 -20.55
N TYR A 313 10.56 9.67 -19.64
CA TYR A 313 11.12 9.76 -18.30
C TYR A 313 12.43 8.97 -18.15
N ASP A 314 13.22 9.29 -17.13
CA ASP A 314 14.27 8.37 -16.64
C ASP A 314 13.63 7.09 -16.04
N ALA A 315 14.44 6.09 -15.69
CA ALA A 315 13.91 4.82 -15.20
C ALA A 315 13.12 4.99 -13.90
N TRP A 316 13.56 5.86 -12.99
CA TRP A 316 12.85 6.10 -11.73
C TRP A 316 11.49 6.76 -11.91
N TYR A 317 11.44 7.87 -12.66
CA TYR A 317 10.19 8.56 -12.93
C TYR A 317 9.23 7.70 -13.75
N HIS A 318 9.74 6.84 -14.62
CA HIS A 318 8.94 5.81 -15.26
C HIS A 318 8.34 4.84 -14.24
N THR A 319 9.15 4.21 -13.37
CA THR A 319 8.66 3.33 -12.29
C THR A 319 7.60 4.02 -11.41
N LEU A 320 7.81 5.28 -11.04
CA LEU A 320 6.84 6.07 -10.29
C LEU A 320 5.53 6.27 -11.06
N ALA A 321 5.60 6.55 -12.36
CA ALA A 321 4.42 6.71 -13.21
C ALA A 321 3.65 5.39 -13.39
N VAL A 322 4.34 4.25 -13.47
CA VAL A 322 3.72 2.91 -13.47
C VAL A 322 3.03 2.65 -12.13
N LEU A 323 3.70 2.96 -11.01
CA LEU A 323 3.13 2.81 -9.66
C LEU A 323 1.87 3.67 -9.44
N GLU A 324 1.79 4.86 -10.03
CA GLU A 324 0.59 5.72 -9.93
C GLU A 324 -0.53 5.30 -10.90
N ALA A 325 -0.20 4.59 -11.98
CA ALA A 325 -1.17 4.11 -12.96
C ALA A 325 -1.81 2.76 -12.59
N VAL A 326 -1.14 1.94 -11.79
CA VAL A 326 -1.64 0.62 -11.41
C VAL A 326 -2.71 0.69 -10.31
N SER A 327 -3.59 -0.32 -10.23
CA SER A 327 -4.56 -0.44 -9.14
C SER A 327 -3.83 -0.49 -7.78
N PRO A 328 -4.34 0.20 -6.73
CA PRO A 328 -3.69 0.32 -5.43
C PRO A 328 -3.81 -0.95 -4.57
N GLU A 329 -3.41 -2.08 -5.14
CA GLU A 329 -3.39 -3.39 -4.53
C GLU A 329 -1.95 -3.78 -4.21
N PRO A 330 -1.66 -4.34 -3.01
CA PRO A 330 -0.29 -4.60 -2.60
C PRO A 330 0.53 -5.40 -3.62
N LEU A 331 -0.08 -6.42 -4.23
CA LEU A 331 0.57 -7.25 -5.23
C LEU A 331 1.04 -6.44 -6.44
N LEU A 332 0.11 -5.69 -7.05
CA LEU A 332 0.35 -4.88 -8.22
C LEU A 332 1.31 -3.71 -7.94
N CYS A 333 1.20 -3.06 -6.77
CA CYS A 333 2.13 -1.99 -6.39
C CYS A 333 3.57 -2.50 -6.24
N TRP A 334 3.78 -3.70 -5.67
CA TRP A 334 5.11 -4.31 -5.58
C TRP A 334 5.64 -4.73 -6.94
N ALA A 335 4.80 -5.31 -7.81
CA ALA A 335 5.20 -5.63 -9.17
C ALA A 335 5.56 -4.38 -9.98
N ALA A 336 4.74 -3.31 -9.90
CA ALA A 336 5.01 -2.02 -10.53
C ALA A 336 6.30 -1.37 -10.02
N LEU A 337 6.58 -1.43 -8.73
CA LEU A 337 7.82 -0.89 -8.16
C LEU A 337 9.08 -1.65 -8.64
N LEU A 338 8.94 -2.95 -8.91
CA LEU A 338 10.09 -3.84 -9.16
C LEU A 338 10.26 -4.30 -10.61
N HIS A 339 9.28 -4.10 -11.50
CA HIS A 339 9.33 -4.63 -12.88
C HIS A 339 10.60 -4.25 -13.64
N ASP A 340 11.10 -3.04 -13.38
CA ASP A 340 12.25 -2.43 -14.04
C ASP A 340 13.51 -2.34 -13.17
N VAL A 341 13.50 -2.96 -11.98
CA VAL A 341 14.56 -2.78 -10.97
C VAL A 341 15.96 -3.16 -11.48
N ALA A 342 16.05 -4.06 -12.47
CA ALA A 342 17.32 -4.48 -13.05
C ALA A 342 17.82 -3.62 -14.23
N LYS A 343 17.05 -2.63 -14.71
CA LYS A 343 17.52 -1.72 -15.76
C LYS A 343 18.80 -1.01 -15.30
N GLY A 344 19.74 -0.82 -16.22
CA GLY A 344 21.03 -0.17 -15.90
C GLY A 344 22.08 -1.08 -15.25
N MET A 345 21.73 -2.29 -14.84
CA MET A 345 22.67 -3.20 -14.20
C MET A 345 23.78 -3.69 -15.15
N PRO A 346 24.98 -3.99 -14.63
CA PRO A 346 26.04 -4.62 -15.41
C PRO A 346 25.54 -5.92 -16.08
N GLY A 347 25.85 -6.09 -17.36
CA GLY A 347 25.40 -7.24 -18.16
C GLY A 347 23.97 -7.13 -18.72
N ILE A 348 23.15 -6.24 -18.16
CA ILE A 348 21.80 -5.93 -18.67
C ILE A 348 21.86 -4.76 -19.64
N ARG A 349 22.47 -3.65 -19.22
CA ARG A 349 22.55 -2.44 -20.04
C ARG A 349 23.64 -2.56 -21.10
N ALA A 350 23.27 -2.27 -22.35
CA ALA A 350 24.18 -2.20 -23.49
C ALA A 350 23.72 -1.16 -24.52
N ILE A 351 24.66 -0.64 -25.31
CA ILE A 351 24.36 0.11 -26.54
C ILE A 351 24.40 -0.87 -27.71
N ARG A 352 23.27 -1.01 -28.42
CA ARG A 352 23.14 -1.90 -29.58
C ARG A 352 22.56 -1.11 -30.74
N LYS A 353 23.26 -1.09 -31.88
CA LYS A 353 22.86 -0.29 -33.07
C LYS A 353 22.57 1.19 -32.73
N GLY A 354 23.36 1.78 -31.84
CA GLY A 354 23.20 3.18 -31.40
C GLY A 354 22.04 3.43 -30.41
N ARG A 355 21.31 2.40 -29.97
CA ARG A 355 20.21 2.51 -29.00
C ARG A 355 20.61 1.94 -27.64
N LEU A 356 20.15 2.59 -26.58
CA LEU A 356 20.24 2.03 -25.23
C LEU A 356 19.23 0.88 -25.10
N THR A 357 19.72 -0.26 -24.63
CA THR A 357 18.92 -1.48 -24.42
C THR A 357 19.23 -2.10 -23.07
N ASP A 358 18.22 -2.66 -22.42
CA ASP A 358 18.31 -3.38 -21.15
C ASP A 358 17.74 -4.80 -21.33
N TYR A 359 18.28 -5.58 -22.26
CA TYR A 359 17.75 -6.91 -22.55
C TYR A 359 18.00 -7.88 -21.39
N GLY A 360 16.98 -8.63 -20.99
CA GLY A 360 17.03 -9.56 -19.85
C GLY A 360 16.78 -8.90 -18.48
N HIS A 361 16.40 -7.61 -18.44
CA HIS A 361 16.06 -6.94 -17.19
C HIS A 361 14.84 -7.55 -16.50
N ASP A 362 13.90 -8.11 -17.25
CA ASP A 362 12.73 -8.85 -16.76
C ASP A 362 13.16 -10.04 -15.90
N LYS A 363 14.06 -10.89 -16.43
CA LYS A 363 14.58 -12.06 -15.71
C LYS A 363 15.45 -11.67 -14.52
N LYS A 364 16.38 -10.74 -14.72
CA LYS A 364 17.25 -10.27 -13.63
C LYS A 364 16.45 -9.53 -12.56
N GLY A 365 15.42 -8.79 -12.96
CA GLY A 365 14.47 -8.10 -12.10
C GLY A 365 13.66 -9.09 -11.28
N ALA A 366 13.24 -10.22 -11.86
CA ALA A 366 12.56 -11.29 -11.16
C ALA A 366 13.43 -11.94 -10.07
N GLU A 367 14.71 -12.19 -10.35
CA GLU A 367 15.68 -12.64 -9.33
C GLU A 367 15.79 -11.63 -8.19
N MET A 368 15.97 -10.33 -8.52
CA MET A 368 16.06 -9.27 -7.52
C MET A 368 14.76 -9.12 -6.71
N ALA A 369 13.60 -9.24 -7.35
CA ALA A 369 12.31 -9.17 -6.69
C ALA A 369 12.14 -10.32 -5.69
N ARG A 370 12.55 -11.55 -6.07
CA ARG A 370 12.56 -12.71 -5.17
C ARG A 370 13.42 -12.45 -3.93
N ASP A 371 14.63 -11.93 -4.13
CA ASP A 371 15.56 -11.61 -3.03
C ASP A 371 14.99 -10.53 -2.10
N ILE A 372 14.45 -9.45 -2.67
CA ILE A 372 13.85 -8.33 -1.92
C ILE A 372 12.64 -8.79 -1.11
N LEU A 373 11.70 -9.52 -1.71
CA LEU A 373 10.45 -9.93 -1.03
C LEU A 373 10.70 -11.02 0.01
N THR A 374 11.66 -11.93 -0.25
CA THR A 374 12.14 -12.90 0.75
C THR A 374 12.78 -12.18 1.94
N ARG A 375 13.65 -11.20 1.67
CA ARG A 375 14.25 -10.32 2.69
C ARG A 375 13.18 -9.57 3.51
N TYR A 376 12.08 -9.17 2.87
CA TYR A 376 10.94 -8.50 3.50
C TYR A 376 9.98 -9.45 4.23
N ARG A 377 10.31 -10.75 4.30
CA ARG A 377 9.50 -11.80 4.94
C ARG A 377 8.07 -11.81 4.41
N ARG A 378 7.89 -11.64 3.10
CA ARG A 378 6.61 -11.87 2.42
C ARG A 378 6.29 -13.36 2.38
N SER A 379 5.02 -13.70 2.18
CA SER A 379 4.64 -15.09 2.00
C SER A 379 5.24 -15.63 0.70
N PRO A 380 5.57 -16.94 0.62
CA PRO A 380 6.03 -17.55 -0.62
C PRO A 380 5.06 -17.31 -1.78
N ALA A 381 3.75 -17.50 -1.56
CA ALA A 381 2.73 -17.26 -2.59
C ALA A 381 2.75 -15.82 -3.13
N PHE A 382 2.82 -14.81 -2.26
CA PHE A 382 2.92 -13.41 -2.69
C PHE A 382 4.23 -13.14 -3.45
N THR A 383 5.32 -13.75 -3.01
CA THR A 383 6.64 -13.58 -3.61
C THR A 383 6.67 -14.16 -5.02
N GLU A 384 6.24 -15.41 -5.19
CA GLU A 384 6.24 -16.07 -6.50
C GLU A 384 5.31 -15.37 -7.49
N GLU A 385 4.16 -14.87 -7.04
CA GLU A 385 3.25 -14.10 -7.90
C GLU A 385 3.91 -12.80 -8.40
N VAL A 386 4.49 -11.97 -7.51
CA VAL A 386 5.19 -10.75 -7.94
C VAL A 386 6.38 -11.08 -8.86
N VAL A 387 7.15 -12.11 -8.53
CA VAL A 387 8.28 -12.56 -9.34
C VAL A 387 7.83 -12.98 -10.73
N TRP A 388 6.73 -13.73 -10.84
CA TRP A 388 6.17 -14.15 -12.11
C TRP A 388 5.69 -12.95 -12.94
N LEU A 389 5.03 -11.97 -12.32
CA LEU A 389 4.60 -10.74 -12.98
C LEU A 389 5.80 -9.95 -13.54
N VAL A 390 6.84 -9.76 -12.72
CA VAL A 390 8.09 -9.08 -13.12
C VAL A 390 8.80 -9.86 -14.23
N GLU A 391 8.86 -11.18 -14.16
CA GLU A 391 9.55 -11.98 -15.19
C GLU A 391 8.82 -11.94 -16.55
N ASN A 392 7.48 -11.88 -16.54
CA ASN A 392 6.68 -12.08 -17.75
C ASN A 392 6.16 -10.79 -18.39
N HIS A 393 6.34 -9.61 -17.79
CA HIS A 393 5.80 -8.36 -18.34
C HIS A 393 6.29 -8.07 -19.77
N MET A 394 7.60 -8.24 -20.05
CA MET A 394 8.13 -8.08 -21.41
C MET A 394 7.62 -9.13 -22.39
N ARG A 395 7.45 -10.38 -21.93
CA ARG A 395 6.85 -11.45 -22.74
C ARG A 395 5.40 -11.11 -23.07
N PHE A 396 4.62 -10.60 -22.13
CA PHE A 396 3.25 -10.18 -22.36
C PHE A 396 3.19 -9.05 -23.39
N HIS A 397 4.06 -8.03 -23.29
CA HIS A 397 4.16 -6.99 -24.31
C HIS A 397 4.48 -7.54 -25.70
N PHE A 398 5.37 -8.54 -25.81
CA PHE A 398 5.67 -9.18 -27.08
C PHE A 398 4.44 -9.87 -27.69
N PHE A 399 3.73 -10.70 -26.92
CA PHE A 399 2.55 -11.41 -27.41
C PHE A 399 1.39 -10.47 -27.76
N ALA A 400 1.11 -9.47 -26.92
CA ALA A 400 0.04 -8.50 -27.17
C ALA A 400 0.25 -7.68 -28.47
N ASN A 401 1.50 -7.52 -28.90
CA ASN A 401 1.85 -6.78 -30.12
C ASN A 401 2.16 -7.69 -31.33
N SER A 402 2.10 -9.02 -31.17
CA SER A 402 2.47 -9.99 -32.21
C SER A 402 1.31 -10.96 -32.45
N PRO A 403 0.39 -10.65 -33.38
CA PRO A 403 -0.78 -11.50 -33.66
C PRO A 403 -0.44 -12.94 -34.06
N GLU A 404 0.76 -13.18 -34.61
CA GLU A 404 1.23 -14.51 -35.01
C GLU A 404 1.77 -15.34 -33.83
N ALA A 405 1.86 -14.78 -32.63
CA ALA A 405 2.38 -15.48 -31.47
C ALA A 405 1.38 -16.50 -30.90
N ASP A 406 1.85 -17.72 -30.65
CA ASP A 406 1.03 -18.83 -30.18
C ASP A 406 0.76 -18.74 -28.66
N ALA A 407 -0.26 -17.98 -28.30
CA ALA A 407 -0.72 -17.76 -26.92
C ALA A 407 -1.17 -19.06 -26.24
N GLU A 408 -1.77 -19.98 -26.99
CA GLU A 408 -2.24 -21.27 -26.47
C GLU A 408 -1.06 -22.15 -26.06
N LYS A 409 0.00 -22.20 -26.87
CA LYS A 409 1.25 -22.87 -26.49
C LYS A 409 1.85 -22.31 -25.21
N TRP A 410 1.73 -21.00 -24.95
CA TRP A 410 2.21 -20.43 -23.69
C TRP A 410 1.39 -20.94 -22.50
N VAL A 411 0.06 -20.89 -22.58
CA VAL A 411 -0.83 -21.40 -21.51
C VAL A 411 -0.62 -22.90 -21.27
N ARG A 412 -0.51 -23.70 -22.34
CA ARG A 412 -0.17 -25.14 -22.26
C ARG A 412 1.17 -25.38 -21.56
N GLN A 413 2.19 -24.59 -21.88
CA GLN A 413 3.49 -24.69 -21.22
C GLN A 413 3.37 -24.42 -19.72
N LEU A 414 2.68 -23.35 -19.31
CA LEU A 414 2.51 -23.00 -17.90
C LEU A 414 1.74 -24.09 -17.12
N ALA A 415 0.74 -24.71 -17.74
CA ALA A 415 -0.03 -25.80 -17.15
C ALA A 415 0.83 -27.05 -16.91
N ARG A 416 1.66 -27.44 -17.89
CA ARG A 416 2.57 -28.60 -17.79
C ARG A 416 3.70 -28.37 -16.79
N ASP A 417 4.22 -27.16 -16.74
CA ASP A 417 5.31 -26.79 -15.83
C ASP A 417 4.80 -26.60 -14.39
N HIS A 418 3.50 -26.79 -14.14
CA HIS A 418 2.83 -26.65 -12.84
C HIS A 418 3.14 -25.32 -12.14
N VAL A 419 3.20 -24.24 -12.92
CA VAL A 419 3.50 -22.88 -12.41
C VAL A 419 2.41 -22.39 -11.46
N PHE A 420 1.16 -22.79 -11.70
CA PHE A 420 -0.01 -22.40 -10.92
C PHE A 420 -0.68 -23.62 -10.28
N SER A 421 -1.48 -23.36 -9.24
CA SER A 421 -2.21 -24.41 -8.51
C SER A 421 -3.52 -24.83 -9.18
N SER A 422 -4.08 -23.99 -10.04
CA SER A 422 -5.32 -24.22 -10.78
C SER A 422 -5.39 -23.35 -12.04
N SER A 423 -6.32 -23.69 -12.93
CA SER A 423 -6.68 -22.89 -14.11
C SER A 423 -7.15 -21.48 -13.73
N GLU A 424 -7.94 -21.34 -12.65
CA GLU A 424 -8.40 -20.02 -12.19
C GLU A 424 -7.25 -19.18 -11.61
N ALA A 425 -6.32 -19.78 -10.87
CA ALA A 425 -5.15 -19.05 -10.37
C ALA A 425 -4.26 -18.54 -11.52
N MET A 426 -4.09 -19.35 -12.57
CA MET A 426 -3.40 -18.93 -13.79
C MET A 426 -4.13 -17.77 -14.48
N ALA A 427 -5.47 -17.85 -14.58
CA ALA A 427 -6.29 -16.80 -15.19
C ALA A 427 -6.20 -15.49 -14.42
N GLU A 428 -6.28 -15.52 -13.08
CA GLU A 428 -6.11 -14.37 -12.20
C GLU A 428 -4.73 -13.72 -12.38
N SER A 429 -3.67 -14.52 -12.47
CA SER A 429 -2.30 -14.05 -12.70
C SER A 429 -2.15 -13.32 -14.04
N PHE A 430 -2.80 -13.80 -15.12
CA PHE A 430 -2.84 -13.10 -16.39
C PHE A 430 -3.61 -11.77 -16.33
N LEU A 431 -4.64 -11.66 -15.50
CA LEU A 431 -5.34 -10.39 -15.26
C LEU A 431 -4.45 -9.39 -14.51
N HIS A 432 -3.68 -9.84 -13.51
CA HIS A 432 -2.67 -9.01 -12.85
C HIS A 432 -1.58 -8.57 -13.83
N LEU A 433 -1.10 -9.47 -14.68
CA LEU A 433 -0.06 -9.17 -15.68
C LEU A 433 -0.56 -8.15 -16.70
N LYS A 434 -1.81 -8.28 -17.14
CA LYS A 434 -2.49 -7.29 -17.97
C LYS A 434 -2.48 -5.91 -17.31
N ASP A 435 -2.89 -5.82 -16.04
CA ASP A 435 -2.99 -4.54 -15.34
C ASP A 435 -1.61 -3.89 -15.12
N LEU A 436 -0.59 -4.69 -14.78
CA LEU A 436 0.80 -4.23 -14.71
C LEU A 436 1.29 -3.69 -16.07
N CYS A 437 1.09 -4.45 -17.16
CA CYS A 437 1.55 -4.06 -18.49
C CYS A 437 0.81 -2.82 -19.01
N LYS A 438 -0.47 -2.66 -18.69
CA LYS A 438 -1.21 -1.42 -19.01
C LYS A 438 -0.62 -0.23 -18.25
N ALA A 439 -0.32 -0.39 -16.97
CA ALA A 439 0.32 0.64 -16.17
C ALA A 439 1.72 1.00 -16.73
N ASP A 440 2.49 0.04 -17.22
CA ASP A 440 3.78 0.24 -17.89
C ASP A 440 3.65 1.15 -19.13
N ILE A 441 2.69 0.84 -20.01
CA ILE A 441 2.41 1.64 -21.22
C ILE A 441 1.97 3.07 -20.85
N ILE A 442 1.17 3.23 -19.81
CA ILE A 442 0.76 4.56 -19.31
C ILE A 442 2.00 5.29 -18.75
N GLY A 443 2.83 4.59 -17.97
CA GLY A 443 4.04 5.12 -17.35
C GLY A 443 5.14 5.54 -18.33
N CYS A 444 5.08 5.14 -19.60
CA CYS A 444 5.95 5.66 -20.66
C CYS A 444 5.70 7.16 -20.97
N GLY A 445 4.54 7.71 -20.57
CA GLY A 445 4.24 9.14 -20.62
C GLY A 445 3.79 9.68 -21.97
N ARG A 446 3.25 8.82 -22.85
CA ARG A 446 2.71 9.23 -24.16
C ARG A 446 1.26 9.76 -24.01
N PRO A 447 0.84 10.81 -24.76
CA PRO A 447 -0.48 11.43 -24.59
C PRO A 447 -1.69 10.53 -24.90
N LEU A 448 -1.48 9.52 -25.76
CA LEU A 448 -2.46 8.53 -26.18
C LEU A 448 -1.81 7.15 -26.05
N SER A 449 -1.73 6.64 -24.82
CA SER A 449 -1.30 5.27 -24.57
C SER A 449 -2.43 4.31 -24.96
N ALA A 450 -2.32 3.68 -26.12
CA ALA A 450 -3.26 2.67 -26.58
C ALA A 450 -3.10 1.39 -25.74
N THR A 451 -4.00 1.18 -24.78
CA THR A 451 -4.00 0.01 -23.89
C THR A 451 -5.06 -1.02 -24.26
N GLU A 452 -5.93 -0.73 -25.24
CA GLU A 452 -7.03 -1.59 -25.66
C GLU A 452 -6.55 -2.96 -26.16
N GLY A 453 -5.42 -3.00 -26.89
CA GLY A 453 -4.81 -4.26 -27.34
C GLY A 453 -4.37 -5.14 -26.17
N HIS A 454 -3.68 -4.56 -25.19
CA HIS A 454 -3.26 -5.27 -23.97
C HIS A 454 -4.45 -5.70 -23.11
N GLU A 455 -5.49 -4.86 -23.03
CA GLU A 455 -6.73 -5.19 -22.32
C GLU A 455 -7.42 -6.41 -22.95
N ALA A 456 -7.64 -6.38 -24.26
CA ALA A 456 -8.28 -7.48 -24.99
C ALA A 456 -7.45 -8.76 -24.90
N PHE A 457 -6.13 -8.65 -25.10
CA PHE A 457 -5.22 -9.78 -25.00
C PHE A 457 -5.20 -10.39 -23.60
N GLY A 458 -5.15 -9.59 -22.54
CA GLY A 458 -5.18 -10.09 -21.16
C GLY A 458 -6.48 -10.83 -20.82
N ASN A 459 -7.62 -10.30 -21.27
CA ASN A 459 -8.92 -10.96 -21.07
C ASN A 459 -9.00 -12.28 -21.86
N TYR A 460 -8.46 -12.32 -23.09
CA TYR A 460 -8.32 -13.54 -23.87
C TYR A 460 -7.41 -14.58 -23.19
N MET A 461 -6.25 -14.17 -22.65
CA MET A 461 -5.36 -15.06 -21.91
C MET A 461 -6.03 -15.66 -20.68
N ALA A 462 -6.78 -14.85 -19.91
CA ALA A 462 -7.53 -15.34 -18.75
C ALA A 462 -8.61 -16.36 -19.14
N GLU A 463 -9.32 -16.14 -20.25
CA GLU A 463 -10.29 -17.10 -20.77
C GLU A 463 -9.63 -18.40 -21.22
N LEU A 464 -8.51 -18.30 -21.94
CA LEU A 464 -7.72 -19.45 -22.38
C LEU A 464 -7.20 -20.27 -21.20
N SER A 465 -6.71 -19.61 -20.15
CA SER A 465 -6.26 -20.25 -18.91
C SER A 465 -7.38 -21.03 -18.21
N ARG A 466 -8.61 -20.50 -18.14
CA ARG A 466 -9.76 -21.22 -17.55
C ARG A 466 -10.14 -22.49 -18.29
N ARG A 467 -9.84 -22.57 -19.59
CA ARG A 467 -10.09 -23.76 -20.41
C ARG A 467 -8.98 -24.80 -20.33
N MET A 468 -7.80 -24.42 -19.82
CA MET A 468 -6.63 -25.29 -19.72
C MET A 468 -6.56 -25.95 -18.33
N PRO A 469 -6.80 -27.27 -18.21
CA PRO A 469 -6.70 -27.95 -16.92
C PRO A 469 -5.25 -27.96 -16.44
N VAL A 470 -5.04 -27.49 -15.21
CA VAL A 470 -3.73 -27.49 -14.54
C VAL A 470 -3.57 -28.76 -13.70
N THR A 471 -4.67 -29.24 -13.14
CA THR A 471 -4.74 -30.46 -12.34
C THR A 471 -5.71 -31.48 -12.94
N SER A 472 -5.54 -32.75 -12.61
CA SER A 472 -6.43 -33.82 -13.08
C SER A 472 -7.87 -33.68 -12.58
N LYS A 473 -8.11 -32.86 -11.54
CA LYS A 473 -9.45 -32.55 -11.03
C LYS A 473 -10.23 -31.58 -11.93
N GLU A 474 -9.52 -30.87 -12.81
CA GLU A 474 -10.10 -29.91 -13.75
C GLU A 474 -10.35 -30.55 -15.13
N LEU A 475 -10.10 -31.86 -15.26
CA LEU A 475 -10.51 -32.63 -16.43
C LEU A 475 -12.02 -32.85 -16.41
N HIS A 476 -12.66 -32.64 -17.56
CA HIS A 476 -14.11 -32.82 -17.73
C HIS A 476 -14.42 -34.27 -18.10
N TYR A 477 -14.24 -35.21 -17.17
CA TYR A 477 -14.44 -36.65 -17.40
C TYR A 477 -15.74 -37.19 -16.80
N ALA A 478 -16.32 -38.22 -17.44
CA ALA A 478 -17.47 -38.94 -16.92
C ALA A 478 -17.14 -39.74 -15.65
N LYS A 479 -18.14 -39.94 -14.76
CA LYS A 479 -17.94 -40.53 -13.42
C LYS A 479 -17.31 -41.94 -13.40
N ASP A 480 -17.41 -42.67 -14.51
CA ASP A 480 -16.90 -44.02 -14.68
C ASP A 480 -15.42 -44.08 -15.10
N VAL A 481 -14.82 -42.97 -15.56
CA VAL A 481 -13.42 -42.91 -16.01
C VAL A 481 -12.42 -43.41 -14.95
N PRO A 482 -12.51 -43.03 -13.66
CA PRO A 482 -11.63 -43.61 -12.64
C PRO A 482 -11.77 -45.12 -12.49
N ALA A 483 -12.97 -45.68 -12.70
CA ALA A 483 -13.19 -47.13 -12.65
C ALA A 483 -12.61 -47.83 -13.89
N ILE A 484 -12.69 -47.19 -15.07
CA ILE A 484 -12.06 -47.69 -16.31
C ILE A 484 -10.54 -47.76 -16.17
N LEU A 485 -9.93 -46.75 -15.55
CA LEU A 485 -8.49 -46.66 -15.35
C LEU A 485 -7.95 -47.59 -14.26
N ALA A 486 -8.81 -48.24 -13.47
CA ALA A 486 -8.38 -49.14 -12.40
C ALA A 486 -7.62 -50.37 -12.97
N PRO A 487 -6.55 -50.84 -12.31
CA PRO A 487 -6.00 -50.35 -11.03
C PRO A 487 -5.06 -49.11 -11.16
N HIS A 488 -4.70 -48.69 -12.37
CA HIS A 488 -3.72 -47.63 -12.66
C HIS A 488 -4.32 -46.21 -12.69
N VAL A 489 -5.19 -45.86 -11.74
CA VAL A 489 -5.97 -44.61 -11.79
C VAL A 489 -5.10 -43.36 -11.84
N ALA A 490 -4.09 -43.25 -10.97
CA ALA A 490 -3.24 -42.06 -10.90
C ALA A 490 -2.43 -41.84 -12.19
N GLU A 491 -1.83 -42.92 -12.72
CA GLU A 491 -1.06 -42.90 -13.96
C GLU A 491 -1.96 -42.56 -15.16
N GLY A 492 -3.13 -43.20 -15.25
CA GLY A 492 -4.12 -42.93 -16.29
C GLY A 492 -4.61 -41.49 -16.28
N MET A 493 -4.97 -40.95 -15.12
CA MET A 493 -5.42 -39.56 -14.98
C MET A 493 -4.31 -38.57 -15.35
N ASN A 494 -3.05 -38.84 -14.97
CA ASN A 494 -1.92 -38.03 -15.38
C ASN A 494 -1.65 -38.12 -16.90
N ASN A 495 -1.84 -39.30 -17.51
CA ASN A 495 -1.73 -39.45 -18.97
C ASN A 495 -2.80 -38.64 -19.70
N LEU A 496 -4.05 -38.69 -19.24
CA LEU A 496 -5.14 -37.89 -19.80
C LEU A 496 -4.85 -36.39 -19.68
N LEU A 497 -4.46 -35.94 -18.49
CA LEU A 497 -4.08 -34.55 -18.23
C LEU A 497 -2.97 -34.09 -19.18
N PHE A 498 -1.89 -34.86 -19.28
CA PHE A 498 -0.76 -34.54 -20.14
C PHE A 498 -1.16 -34.44 -21.62
N ARG A 499 -2.01 -35.35 -22.10
CA ARG A 499 -2.50 -35.33 -23.49
C ARG A 499 -3.38 -34.10 -23.77
N VAL A 500 -4.23 -33.71 -22.82
CA VAL A 500 -5.01 -32.47 -22.94
C VAL A 500 -4.08 -31.25 -22.97
N GLN A 501 -3.10 -31.19 -22.07
CA GLN A 501 -2.14 -30.10 -22.01
C GLN A 501 -1.23 -29.99 -23.25
N ASN A 502 -0.98 -31.09 -23.96
CA ASN A 502 -0.24 -31.04 -25.24
C ASN A 502 -1.14 -30.66 -26.43
N GLY A 503 -2.47 -30.67 -26.28
CA GLY A 503 -3.42 -30.52 -27.38
C GLY A 503 -3.63 -31.80 -28.18
N ASP A 504 -3.22 -32.96 -27.66
CA ASP A 504 -3.43 -34.28 -28.29
C ASP A 504 -4.81 -34.89 -27.94
N LEU A 505 -5.57 -34.23 -27.06
CA LEU A 505 -6.85 -34.69 -26.55
C LEU A 505 -7.72 -33.50 -26.13
N ASP A 506 -8.99 -33.50 -26.51
CA ASP A 506 -9.95 -32.49 -26.05
C ASP A 506 -10.36 -32.75 -24.60
N ASN A 507 -10.55 -31.67 -23.82
CA ASN A 507 -11.06 -31.75 -22.45
C ASN A 507 -12.59 -31.89 -22.43
N THR A 508 -13.11 -32.98 -23.00
CA THR A 508 -14.54 -33.31 -23.05
C THR A 508 -14.80 -34.69 -22.46
N GLU A 509 -16.02 -34.92 -21.97
CA GLU A 509 -16.37 -36.20 -21.32
C GLU A 509 -16.16 -37.37 -22.29
N GLU A 510 -16.58 -37.21 -23.54
CA GLU A 510 -16.49 -38.23 -24.58
C GLU A 510 -15.03 -38.56 -24.93
N ALA A 511 -14.22 -37.54 -25.19
CA ALA A 511 -12.82 -37.73 -25.58
C ALA A 511 -12.00 -38.37 -24.47
N LEU A 512 -12.20 -37.93 -23.22
CA LEU A 512 -11.52 -38.46 -22.05
C LEU A 512 -11.95 -39.90 -21.75
N HIS A 513 -13.24 -40.23 -21.91
CA HIS A 513 -13.74 -41.59 -21.76
C HIS A 513 -13.14 -42.55 -22.80
N GLU A 514 -13.11 -42.17 -24.08
CA GLU A 514 -12.47 -42.98 -25.12
C GLU A 514 -10.96 -43.17 -24.86
N ALA A 515 -10.28 -42.11 -24.47
CA ALA A 515 -8.86 -42.16 -24.15
C ALA A 515 -8.58 -43.07 -22.94
N ALA A 516 -9.44 -43.07 -21.93
CA ALA A 516 -9.35 -43.95 -20.77
C ALA A 516 -9.51 -45.42 -21.16
N LEU A 517 -10.47 -45.77 -22.03
CA LEU A 517 -10.62 -47.13 -22.56
C LEU A 517 -9.38 -47.59 -23.33
N ARG A 518 -8.80 -46.74 -24.17
CA ARG A 518 -7.56 -47.03 -24.90
C ARG A 518 -6.36 -47.18 -23.97
N PHE A 519 -6.30 -46.40 -22.88
CA PHE A 519 -5.28 -46.56 -21.85
C PHE A 519 -5.42 -47.91 -21.15
N ALA A 520 -6.62 -48.23 -20.65
CA ALA A 520 -6.90 -49.49 -19.95
C ALA A 520 -6.58 -50.72 -20.81
N LYS A 521 -6.89 -50.69 -22.11
CA LYS A 521 -6.56 -51.78 -23.04
C LYS A 521 -5.05 -52.04 -23.10
N ARG A 522 -4.24 -50.97 -23.22
CA ARG A 522 -2.77 -51.07 -23.29
C ARG A 522 -2.08 -51.58 -22.02
N HIS A 523 -2.78 -51.58 -20.88
CA HIS A 523 -2.24 -52.01 -19.57
C HIS A 523 -2.85 -53.35 -19.11
N ARG A 524 -3.73 -53.95 -19.91
CA ARG A 524 -4.24 -55.32 -19.72
C ARG A 524 -3.47 -56.36 -20.53
N ASP A 525 -2.86 -55.93 -21.63
CA ASP A 525 -1.90 -56.67 -22.44
C ASP A 525 -0.48 -56.47 -21.88
#